data_AF-A0A4Y9Y4M4-F1
#
_entry.id   AF-A0A4Y9Y4M4-F1
#
_cell.length_a   1.000
_cell.length_b   1.000
_cell.length_c   1.000
_cell.angle_alpha   90.00
_cell.angle_beta   90.00
_cell.angle_gamma   90.00
#
_symmetry.space_group_name_H-M   'P 1'
#
loop_
_entity.id
_entity.type
_entity.pdbx_description
1 polymer ?
#
loop_
_entity_poly.entity_id
_entity_poly.type
_entity_poly.pdbx_seq_one_letter_code
_entity_poly.pdbx_strand_id
1 'polypeptide(L)'
;MSVLTALGLLLSGASVAVGSFSSPPAELYSPLYPQYTDRTVGDWLYFSPDTWTTGFFPATLYAIYDRAQSCHWGADNASEWLALGRQWSSAEVSLEKNNTLEHDVGFVSFPFMDELQVNPTNQTAITAINQFAADLAARFSPIVGCTRSWDTPNPVDFEVIIDNMMNLELFFVSAALTGNQTLVDMAVSHANKTMQHHSRTGSSFHVVEYNATSGDVIASFTAQGYSDSSTWSRGQAWGIYGFANMYMHTNITDYLETSRRMASYFLDHLPDDGVVPWDFNAPLTPPRPADSSAAMIAANGLILLAQQEASLTPSNATGYQYYIEAAIDLLRANTELAWQPSWQSLLANGTVNNPDHNNLTGIVYGDYYFVRAGNELLAMNITTCQPGPQTEDELQHVLDDRDPDRTDTVMPYEILNSLWLDDGDHREEESDDSNEAEAIDQDEIFELIRSISDPEHRNMSLEQLAVVSAPQITFDQRNPDRLTVEFTPTVPHCGMSTFIGLSIRVRLLRSLPHRYKVDIRVKPGSHQSEHALNKQLNDKERVAAALENPALLEVLEQCLSTVGQIADAAAL
;
A
#
# COMPACT_ATOMS: atom_id res chain seq x y z
N MET A 1 9.96 6.12 16.59
CA MET A 1 9.11 4.93 16.82
C MET A 1 8.93 4.24 15.48
N SER A 2 9.41 3.01 15.33
CA SER A 2 9.34 2.28 14.05
C SER A 2 7.87 1.99 13.71
N VAL A 3 7.50 2.06 12.44
CA VAL A 3 6.11 1.90 11.97
C VAL A 3 5.58 0.49 12.21
N LEU A 4 6.48 -0.49 12.22
CA LEU A 4 6.23 -1.86 12.70
C LEU A 4 5.85 -1.90 14.19
N THR A 5 6.37 -0.95 14.96
CA THR A 5 6.03 -0.77 16.35
C THR A 5 4.66 -0.12 16.49
N ALA A 6 4.16 0.72 15.57
CA ALA A 6 2.78 1.25 15.63
C ALA A 6 1.73 0.20 15.22
N LEU A 7 1.95 -0.55 14.12
CA LEU A 7 1.09 -1.70 13.77
C LEU A 7 1.18 -2.85 14.78
N GLY A 8 2.36 -3.06 15.38
CA GLY A 8 2.59 -4.01 16.47
C GLY A 8 1.98 -3.56 17.80
N LEU A 9 2.24 -2.34 18.27
CA LEU A 9 1.74 -1.76 19.54
C LEU A 9 0.22 -1.63 19.59
N LEU A 10 -0.41 -1.26 18.46
CA LEU A 10 -1.85 -0.98 18.43
C LEU A 10 -2.70 -2.25 18.38
N LEU A 11 -2.11 -3.39 18.03
CA LEU A 11 -2.76 -4.69 18.10
C LEU A 11 -2.22 -5.55 19.26
N SER A 12 -1.05 -5.28 19.82
CA SER A 12 -0.47 -6.03 20.95
C SER A 12 -1.11 -5.78 22.34
N GLY A 13 -2.39 -5.40 22.41
CA GLY A 13 -3.15 -5.57 23.65
C GLY A 13 -3.10 -4.46 24.72
N ALA A 14 -2.63 -3.24 24.44
CA ALA A 14 -2.86 -2.11 25.36
C ALA A 14 -3.93 -1.16 24.79
N SER A 15 -5.18 -1.39 25.21
CA SER A 15 -6.34 -0.49 25.13
C SER A 15 -7.19 -0.39 23.85
N VAL A 16 -6.81 -0.94 22.69
CA VAL A 16 -7.73 -0.91 21.52
C VAL A 16 -8.91 -1.89 21.70
N ALA A 17 -8.67 -3.09 22.24
CA ALA A 17 -9.74 -4.09 22.43
C ALA A 17 -10.62 -3.85 23.68
N VAL A 18 -10.13 -3.11 24.69
CA VAL A 18 -10.87 -2.88 25.94
C VAL A 18 -11.54 -1.50 25.98
N GLY A 19 -11.07 -0.54 25.18
CA GLY A 19 -11.58 0.84 25.11
C GLY A 19 -12.50 1.13 23.92
N SER A 20 -12.11 0.72 22.71
CA SER A 20 -12.88 1.04 21.48
C SER A 20 -14.11 0.17 21.28
N PHE A 21 -14.15 -0.98 21.96
CA PHE A 21 -15.33 -1.85 22.10
C PHE A 21 -15.78 -1.95 23.57
N SER A 22 -15.41 -0.99 24.42
CA SER A 22 -15.65 -1.04 25.88
C SER A 22 -17.15 -1.13 26.17
N SER A 23 -17.58 -2.32 26.57
CA SER A 23 -18.97 -2.74 26.73
C SER A 23 -19.71 -2.82 25.39
N PRO A 24 -20.03 -4.02 24.87
CA PRO A 24 -20.98 -4.08 23.78
C PRO A 24 -22.25 -3.33 24.21
N PRO A 25 -22.72 -2.32 23.45
CA PRO A 25 -24.04 -1.77 23.73
C PRO A 25 -25.05 -2.91 23.72
N ALA A 26 -26.18 -2.75 24.42
CA ALA A 26 -27.29 -3.71 24.39
C ALA A 26 -27.84 -4.00 22.96
N GLU A 27 -27.25 -3.35 21.96
CA GLU A 27 -27.44 -3.43 20.51
C GLU A 27 -26.70 -4.60 19.83
N LEU A 28 -26.03 -5.52 20.55
CA LEU A 28 -25.63 -6.82 19.95
C LEU A 28 -26.82 -7.67 19.47
N TYR A 29 -28.06 -7.23 19.75
CA TYR A 29 -29.30 -7.79 19.20
C TYR A 29 -29.86 -6.96 18.03
N SER A 30 -29.09 -6.01 17.51
CA SER A 30 -29.60 -5.05 16.52
C SER A 30 -29.86 -5.74 15.18
N PRO A 31 -31.06 -5.60 14.61
CA PRO A 31 -31.32 -5.97 13.21
C PRO A 31 -30.64 -4.99 12.22
N LEU A 32 -29.71 -4.14 12.69
CA LEU A 32 -29.08 -3.09 11.93
C LEU A 32 -27.55 -3.17 12.00
N TYR A 33 -26.87 -2.75 10.93
CA TYR A 33 -25.44 -2.90 10.69
C TYR A 33 -24.73 -1.55 10.55
N PRO A 34 -23.53 -1.39 11.11
CA PRO A 34 -22.72 -0.19 10.91
C PRO A 34 -22.25 -0.10 9.46
N GLN A 35 -22.24 1.11 8.89
CA GLN A 35 -21.72 1.34 7.54
C GLN A 35 -20.64 2.41 7.49
N TYR A 36 -20.99 3.62 7.96
CA TYR A 36 -20.08 4.74 8.04
C TYR A 36 -20.45 5.61 9.25
N THR A 37 -19.48 6.33 9.79
CA THR A 37 -19.71 7.17 10.98
C THR A 37 -20.27 8.54 10.62
N ASP A 38 -20.77 9.27 11.60
CA ASP A 38 -20.83 10.73 11.48
C ASP A 38 -19.42 11.34 11.40
N ARG A 39 -19.34 12.61 10.97
CA ARG A 39 -18.08 13.30 10.65
C ARG A 39 -17.42 13.98 11.86
N THR A 40 -18.05 13.94 13.03
CA THR A 40 -17.70 14.77 14.19
C THR A 40 -17.31 13.96 15.42
N VAL A 41 -18.23 13.13 15.91
CA VAL A 41 -18.00 12.32 17.11
C VAL A 41 -17.54 10.92 16.76
N GLY A 42 -17.84 10.44 15.55
CA GLY A 42 -17.39 9.15 15.05
C GLY A 42 -18.29 7.99 15.47
N ASP A 43 -19.58 8.26 15.68
CA ASP A 43 -20.59 7.25 15.96
C ASP A 43 -21.05 6.61 14.65
N TRP A 44 -21.16 5.28 14.63
CA TRP A 44 -21.68 4.52 13.50
C TRP A 44 -23.12 4.91 13.20
N LEU A 45 -23.41 5.07 11.91
CA LEU A 45 -24.77 5.05 11.40
C LEU A 45 -25.16 3.62 11.05
N TYR A 46 -26.33 3.21 11.52
CA TYR A 46 -26.83 1.84 11.44
C TYR A 46 -27.96 1.69 10.42
N PHE A 47 -27.91 0.61 9.64
CA PHE A 47 -28.77 0.39 8.48
C PHE A 47 -29.31 -1.04 8.44
N SER A 48 -30.35 -1.31 7.65
CA SER A 48 -30.89 -2.66 7.50
C SER A 48 -29.87 -3.65 6.89
N PRO A 49 -30.02 -4.96 7.14
CA PRO A 49 -29.06 -5.97 6.67
C PRO A 49 -29.00 -6.07 5.14
N ASP A 50 -30.10 -5.79 4.44
CA ASP A 50 -30.18 -5.77 2.98
C ASP A 50 -29.53 -4.49 2.40
N THR A 51 -28.22 -4.33 2.65
CA THR A 51 -27.38 -3.27 2.08
C THR A 51 -26.01 -3.84 1.72
N TRP A 52 -25.39 -3.30 0.66
CA TRP A 52 -24.16 -3.84 0.08
C TRP A 52 -22.96 -3.95 1.05
N THR A 53 -22.88 -3.09 2.07
CA THR A 53 -21.75 -3.10 3.01
C THR A 53 -21.90 -4.05 4.20
N THR A 54 -23.05 -4.73 4.34
CA THR A 54 -23.39 -5.49 5.56
C THR A 54 -22.35 -6.58 5.86
N GLY A 55 -21.79 -7.24 4.84
CA GLY A 55 -20.80 -8.32 4.99
C GLY A 55 -19.46 -7.89 5.61
N PHE A 56 -19.09 -6.61 5.52
CA PHE A 56 -17.75 -6.17 5.95
C PHE A 56 -17.57 -6.19 7.47
N PHE A 57 -18.62 -5.87 8.25
CA PHE A 57 -18.50 -5.87 9.71
C PHE A 57 -18.26 -7.27 10.29
N PRO A 58 -19.11 -8.28 10.00
CA PRO A 58 -18.81 -9.65 10.43
C PRO A 58 -17.49 -10.18 9.87
N ALA A 59 -17.14 -9.88 8.61
CA ALA A 59 -15.83 -10.25 8.04
C ALA A 59 -14.66 -9.62 8.81
N THR A 60 -14.81 -8.38 9.29
CA THR A 60 -13.81 -7.73 10.17
C THR A 60 -13.64 -8.51 11.48
N LEU A 61 -14.72 -9.06 12.04
CA LEU A 61 -14.66 -9.86 13.27
C LEU A 61 -13.95 -11.21 13.03
N TYR A 62 -14.14 -11.84 11.86
CA TYR A 62 -13.34 -12.99 11.44
C TYR A 62 -11.86 -12.62 11.27
N ALA A 63 -11.55 -11.49 10.63
CA ALA A 63 -10.18 -11.03 10.50
C ALA A 63 -9.51 -10.73 11.86
N ILE A 64 -10.25 -10.21 12.84
CA ILE A 64 -9.75 -10.04 14.22
C ILE A 64 -9.58 -11.39 14.91
N TYR A 65 -10.46 -12.36 14.65
CA TYR A 65 -10.27 -13.74 15.12
C TYR A 65 -8.95 -14.34 14.60
N ASP A 66 -8.67 -14.22 13.31
CA ASP A 66 -7.41 -14.72 12.70
C ASP A 66 -6.18 -14.03 13.30
N ARG A 67 -6.29 -12.73 13.54
CA ARG A 67 -5.26 -11.97 14.23
C ARG A 67 -5.05 -12.50 15.65
N ALA A 68 -6.11 -12.70 16.41
CA ALA A 68 -6.05 -13.18 17.79
C ALA A 68 -5.44 -14.58 17.88
N GLN A 69 -5.75 -15.46 16.93
CA GLN A 69 -5.12 -16.78 16.79
C GLN A 69 -3.62 -16.65 16.52
N SER A 70 -3.25 -15.83 15.53
CA SER A 70 -1.85 -15.64 15.11
C SER A 70 -0.99 -14.98 16.19
N CYS A 71 -1.58 -14.07 16.97
CA CYS A 71 -0.88 -13.36 18.04
C CYS A 71 -1.00 -13.99 19.42
N HIS A 72 -1.72 -15.12 19.54
CA HIS A 72 -2.00 -15.79 20.81
C HIS A 72 -2.55 -14.84 21.89
N TRP A 73 -3.36 -13.86 21.51
CA TRP A 73 -4.15 -13.09 22.48
C TRP A 73 -5.07 -14.08 23.17
N GLY A 74 -4.89 -14.26 24.49
CA GLY A 74 -5.34 -15.43 25.27
C GLY A 74 -6.57 -16.14 24.71
N ALA A 75 -6.49 -17.48 24.59
CA ALA A 75 -7.42 -18.33 23.82
C ALA A 75 -8.92 -18.02 23.99
N ASP A 76 -9.32 -17.52 25.16
CA ASP A 76 -10.69 -17.08 25.45
C ASP A 76 -11.15 -15.94 24.52
N ASN A 77 -10.29 -14.93 24.27
CA ASN A 77 -10.63 -13.74 23.47
C ASN A 77 -10.85 -14.07 21.99
N ALA A 78 -10.07 -14.98 21.40
CA ALA A 78 -10.25 -15.33 20.00
C ALA A 78 -11.61 -16.01 19.76
N SER A 79 -12.04 -16.90 20.66
CA SER A 79 -13.34 -17.55 20.54
C SER A 79 -14.52 -16.58 20.60
N GLU A 80 -14.38 -15.47 21.34
CA GLU A 80 -15.37 -14.40 21.41
C GLU A 80 -15.52 -13.66 20.07
N TRP A 81 -14.40 -13.32 19.42
CA TRP A 81 -14.43 -12.69 18.09
C TRP A 81 -15.10 -13.56 17.03
N LEU A 82 -14.80 -14.86 17.04
CA LEU A 82 -15.47 -15.83 16.15
C LEU A 82 -16.98 -15.92 16.44
N ALA A 83 -17.36 -15.93 17.72
CA ALA A 83 -18.78 -15.94 18.11
C ALA A 83 -19.50 -14.67 17.65
N LEU A 84 -18.86 -13.51 17.78
CA LEU A 84 -19.39 -12.24 17.28
C LEU A 84 -19.51 -12.24 15.75
N GLY A 85 -18.49 -12.71 15.01
CA GLY A 85 -18.55 -12.81 13.55
C GLY A 85 -19.75 -13.64 13.07
N ARG A 86 -19.96 -14.82 13.68
CA ARG A 86 -21.13 -15.69 13.40
C ARG A 86 -22.46 -15.06 13.79
N GLN A 87 -22.49 -14.33 14.90
CA GLN A 87 -23.69 -13.65 15.35
C GLN A 87 -24.07 -12.51 14.40
N TRP A 88 -23.10 -11.69 14.00
CA TRP A 88 -23.30 -10.58 13.09
C TRP A 88 -23.51 -11.02 11.64
N SER A 89 -23.14 -12.24 11.22
CA SER A 89 -23.55 -12.77 9.91
C SER A 89 -24.95 -13.40 9.91
N SER A 90 -25.62 -13.51 11.07
CA SER A 90 -26.87 -14.28 11.18
C SER A 90 -28.06 -13.68 10.42
N ALA A 91 -28.17 -12.35 10.34
CA ALA A 91 -29.27 -11.71 9.61
C ALA A 91 -29.06 -11.81 8.08
N GLU A 92 -27.81 -11.87 7.63
CA GLU A 92 -27.45 -12.05 6.21
C GLU A 92 -27.88 -13.40 5.65
N VAL A 93 -27.96 -14.45 6.49
CA VAL A 93 -28.44 -15.79 6.06
C VAL A 93 -29.83 -15.70 5.42
N SER A 94 -30.69 -14.78 5.87
CA SER A 94 -32.02 -14.61 5.28
C SER A 94 -32.00 -13.97 3.89
N LEU A 95 -30.96 -13.21 3.56
CA LEU A 95 -30.81 -12.50 2.29
C LEU A 95 -30.55 -13.45 1.12
N GLU A 96 -30.06 -14.66 1.37
CA GLU A 96 -29.92 -15.71 0.35
C GLU A 96 -31.28 -16.03 -0.32
N LYS A 97 -32.40 -15.81 0.37
CA LYS A 97 -33.74 -16.13 -0.18
C LYS A 97 -34.36 -14.99 -0.94
N ASN A 98 -34.13 -13.76 -0.49
CA ASN A 98 -34.70 -12.55 -1.06
C ASN A 98 -33.88 -11.35 -0.58
N ASN A 99 -33.30 -10.62 -1.52
CA ASN A 99 -32.47 -9.45 -1.28
C ASN A 99 -32.64 -8.42 -2.40
N THR A 100 -32.09 -7.23 -2.17
CA THR A 100 -32.01 -6.14 -3.15
C THR A 100 -30.57 -5.70 -3.38
N LEU A 101 -29.62 -6.59 -3.12
CA LEU A 101 -28.16 -6.33 -3.13
C LEU A 101 -27.55 -6.28 -4.53
N GLU A 102 -28.29 -6.74 -5.54
CA GLU A 102 -27.85 -6.73 -6.94
C GLU A 102 -26.50 -7.47 -7.12
N HIS A 103 -25.45 -6.80 -7.62
CA HIS A 103 -24.14 -7.44 -7.80
C HIS A 103 -23.34 -7.57 -6.49
N ASP A 104 -23.70 -6.79 -5.46
CA ASP A 104 -22.99 -6.73 -4.17
C ASP A 104 -23.27 -7.92 -3.25
N VAL A 105 -24.03 -8.91 -3.72
CA VAL A 105 -24.12 -10.23 -3.08
C VAL A 105 -22.73 -10.88 -2.91
N GLY A 106 -21.74 -10.49 -3.72
CA GLY A 106 -20.34 -10.89 -3.51
C GLY A 106 -19.75 -10.32 -2.21
N PHE A 107 -19.83 -9.01 -1.97
CA PHE A 107 -19.36 -8.42 -0.72
C PHE A 107 -20.11 -8.95 0.51
N VAL A 108 -21.43 -9.12 0.41
CA VAL A 108 -22.24 -9.68 1.50
C VAL A 108 -21.92 -11.16 1.77
N SER A 109 -21.29 -11.86 0.82
CA SER A 109 -20.90 -13.26 1.01
C SER A 109 -19.60 -13.47 1.80
N PHE A 110 -18.79 -12.42 2.01
CA PHE A 110 -17.47 -12.51 2.66
C PHE A 110 -17.46 -13.25 4.01
N PRO A 111 -18.33 -12.95 5.00
CA PRO A 111 -18.28 -13.64 6.29
C PRO A 111 -18.62 -15.14 6.18
N PHE A 112 -19.35 -15.56 5.14
CA PHE A 112 -19.58 -16.98 4.87
C PHE A 112 -18.36 -17.66 4.27
N MET A 113 -17.59 -16.96 3.42
CA MET A 113 -16.31 -17.43 2.91
C MET A 113 -15.30 -17.60 4.05
N ASP A 114 -15.24 -16.63 4.95
CA ASP A 114 -14.38 -16.67 6.14
C ASP A 114 -14.79 -17.84 7.07
N GLU A 115 -16.10 -18.05 7.29
CA GLU A 115 -16.58 -19.19 8.07
C GLU A 115 -16.17 -20.55 7.46
N LEU A 116 -16.03 -20.66 6.13
CA LEU A 116 -15.54 -21.91 5.51
C LEU A 116 -14.05 -22.14 5.70
N GLN A 117 -13.25 -21.11 5.97
CA GLN A 117 -11.86 -21.30 6.40
C GLN A 117 -11.79 -21.90 7.82
N VAL A 118 -12.73 -21.51 8.69
CA VAL A 118 -12.82 -22.01 10.07
C VAL A 118 -13.50 -23.38 10.15
N ASN A 119 -14.61 -23.55 9.44
CA ASN A 119 -15.41 -24.77 9.37
C ASN A 119 -15.81 -25.06 7.92
N PRO A 120 -14.97 -25.80 7.17
CA PRO A 120 -15.21 -26.13 5.76
C PRO A 120 -16.51 -26.91 5.48
N THR A 121 -17.16 -27.44 6.52
CA THR A 121 -18.39 -28.21 6.43
C THR A 121 -19.64 -27.47 6.91
N ASN A 122 -19.52 -26.16 7.17
CA ASN A 122 -20.66 -25.36 7.63
C ASN A 122 -21.74 -25.26 6.52
N GLN A 123 -22.82 -26.02 6.70
CA GLN A 123 -23.88 -26.11 5.69
C GLN A 123 -24.62 -24.78 5.45
N THR A 124 -24.73 -23.92 6.48
CA THR A 124 -25.34 -22.59 6.33
C THR A 124 -24.49 -21.72 5.42
N ALA A 125 -23.18 -21.66 5.66
CA ALA A 125 -22.26 -20.89 4.81
C ALA A 125 -22.20 -21.42 3.37
N ILE A 126 -22.15 -22.75 3.18
CA ILE A 126 -22.21 -23.38 1.84
C ILE A 126 -23.50 -23.01 1.11
N THR A 127 -24.64 -22.98 1.82
CA THR A 127 -25.94 -22.63 1.22
C THR A 127 -25.95 -21.16 0.79
N ALA A 128 -25.53 -20.26 1.69
CA ALA A 128 -25.48 -18.83 1.42
C ALA A 128 -24.57 -18.50 0.23
N ILE A 129 -23.33 -19.03 0.21
CA ILE A 129 -22.37 -18.83 -0.89
C ILE A 129 -22.97 -19.28 -2.23
N ASN A 130 -23.52 -20.49 -2.30
CA ASN A 130 -24.05 -21.01 -3.57
C ASN A 130 -25.27 -20.23 -4.05
N GLN A 131 -26.10 -19.76 -3.12
CA GLN A 131 -27.28 -18.99 -3.46
C GLN A 131 -26.94 -17.57 -3.89
N PHE A 132 -26.04 -16.87 -3.17
CA PHE A 132 -25.54 -15.57 -3.62
C PHE A 132 -24.81 -15.68 -4.98
N ALA A 133 -24.07 -16.76 -5.22
CA ALA A 133 -23.45 -17.00 -6.51
C ALA A 133 -24.50 -17.21 -7.61
N ALA A 134 -25.62 -17.88 -7.31
CA ALA A 134 -26.73 -18.02 -8.23
C ALA A 134 -27.41 -16.66 -8.51
N ASP A 135 -27.57 -15.81 -7.49
CA ASP A 135 -28.12 -14.46 -7.63
C ASP A 135 -27.22 -13.58 -8.53
N LEU A 136 -25.90 -13.61 -8.29
CA LEU A 136 -24.93 -12.89 -9.12
C LEU A 136 -24.91 -13.43 -10.57
N ALA A 137 -24.95 -14.75 -10.74
CA ALA A 137 -25.00 -15.38 -12.06
C ALA A 137 -26.29 -15.05 -12.82
N ALA A 138 -27.42 -14.88 -12.13
CA ALA A 138 -28.67 -14.46 -12.75
C ALA A 138 -28.60 -13.04 -13.34
N ARG A 139 -27.65 -12.22 -12.89
CA ARG A 139 -27.35 -10.88 -13.45
C ARG A 139 -26.39 -10.92 -14.63
N PHE A 140 -25.83 -12.08 -14.98
CA PHE A 140 -24.90 -12.22 -16.10
C PHE A 140 -25.61 -12.15 -17.47
N SER A 141 -25.11 -11.29 -18.35
CA SER A 141 -25.53 -11.24 -19.75
C SER A 141 -24.43 -11.81 -20.65
N PRO A 142 -24.67 -12.92 -21.38
CA PRO A 142 -23.70 -13.46 -22.34
C PRO A 142 -23.50 -12.55 -23.57
N ILE A 143 -24.40 -11.60 -23.82
CA ILE A 143 -24.27 -10.62 -24.92
C ILE A 143 -23.27 -9.53 -24.53
N VAL A 144 -23.40 -8.99 -23.31
CA VAL A 144 -22.50 -7.95 -22.80
C VAL A 144 -21.16 -8.56 -22.37
N GLY A 145 -21.23 -9.76 -21.76
CA GLY A 145 -20.10 -10.48 -21.19
C GLY A 145 -19.86 -10.20 -19.71
N CYS A 146 -20.76 -9.48 -19.03
CA CYS A 146 -20.63 -9.07 -17.62
C CYS A 146 -21.87 -9.44 -16.81
N THR A 147 -21.72 -9.40 -15.48
CA THR A 147 -22.83 -9.27 -14.52
C THR A 147 -23.27 -7.82 -14.46
N ARG A 148 -24.57 -7.57 -14.44
CA ARG A 148 -25.13 -6.22 -14.29
C ARG A 148 -24.90 -5.73 -12.87
N SER A 149 -24.40 -4.51 -12.74
CA SER A 149 -24.20 -3.91 -11.43
C SER A 149 -25.51 -3.46 -10.81
N TRP A 150 -26.22 -2.52 -11.45
CA TRP A 150 -27.48 -1.97 -10.96
C TRP A 150 -28.62 -2.14 -11.95
N ASP A 151 -29.85 -2.24 -11.46
CA ASP A 151 -31.03 -2.20 -12.30
C ASP A 151 -31.35 -0.77 -12.75
N THR A 152 -31.42 -0.58 -14.07
CA THR A 152 -31.70 0.70 -14.71
C THR A 152 -33.18 0.82 -15.09
N PRO A 153 -33.76 2.04 -15.08
CA PRO A 153 -35.14 2.24 -15.55
C PRO A 153 -35.35 1.85 -17.02
N ASN A 154 -34.31 2.00 -17.84
CA ASN A 154 -34.33 1.61 -19.24
C ASN A 154 -33.70 0.21 -19.38
N PRO A 155 -34.46 -0.83 -19.76
CA PRO A 155 -33.98 -2.21 -19.78
C PRO A 155 -32.88 -2.48 -20.83
N VAL A 156 -32.67 -1.54 -21.77
CA VAL A 156 -31.58 -1.59 -22.75
C VAL A 156 -30.24 -1.19 -22.14
N ASP A 157 -30.25 -0.40 -21.07
CA ASP A 157 -29.04 0.12 -20.45
C ASP A 157 -28.51 -0.93 -19.47
N PHE A 158 -27.27 -1.36 -19.68
CA PHE A 158 -26.60 -2.38 -18.87
C PHE A 158 -25.36 -1.75 -18.23
N GLU A 159 -25.52 -1.29 -16.99
CA GLU A 159 -24.44 -0.63 -16.25
C GLU A 159 -23.57 -1.65 -15.53
N VAL A 160 -22.25 -1.48 -15.66
CA VAL A 160 -21.22 -2.25 -14.96
C VAL A 160 -20.27 -1.27 -14.29
N ILE A 161 -19.99 -1.49 -13.01
CA ILE A 161 -19.04 -0.72 -12.21
C ILE A 161 -17.81 -1.53 -11.83
N ILE A 162 -16.70 -0.83 -11.57
CA ILE A 162 -15.37 -1.43 -11.38
C ILE A 162 -15.23 -2.28 -10.11
N ASP A 163 -15.98 -1.97 -9.06
CA ASP A 163 -16.11 -2.78 -7.83
C ASP A 163 -16.76 -4.15 -8.07
N ASN A 164 -17.50 -4.35 -9.17
CA ASN A 164 -18.02 -5.66 -9.53
C ASN A 164 -16.88 -6.67 -9.73
N MET A 165 -15.65 -6.22 -10.00
CA MET A 165 -14.45 -7.08 -10.00
C MET A 165 -14.22 -7.79 -8.67
N MET A 166 -14.52 -7.16 -7.54
CA MET A 166 -14.37 -7.76 -6.22
C MET A 166 -15.42 -8.84 -5.96
N ASN A 167 -16.62 -8.67 -6.52
CA ASN A 167 -17.73 -9.60 -6.36
C ASN A 167 -17.51 -10.92 -7.14
N LEU A 168 -16.55 -10.98 -8.07
CA LEU A 168 -16.24 -12.20 -8.85
C LEU A 168 -15.62 -13.32 -8.02
N GLU A 169 -15.02 -13.03 -6.85
CA GLU A 169 -14.47 -14.05 -5.94
C GLU A 169 -15.52 -15.09 -5.55
N LEU A 170 -16.77 -14.65 -5.40
CA LEU A 170 -17.92 -15.50 -5.11
C LEU A 170 -18.12 -16.62 -6.13
N PHE A 171 -17.88 -16.35 -7.41
CA PHE A 171 -17.95 -17.38 -8.45
C PHE A 171 -16.87 -18.45 -8.28
N PHE A 172 -15.65 -18.08 -7.92
CA PHE A 172 -14.57 -19.03 -7.71
C PHE A 172 -14.82 -19.90 -6.46
N VAL A 173 -15.27 -19.29 -5.36
CA VAL A 173 -15.58 -20.03 -4.13
C VAL A 173 -16.74 -21.01 -4.36
N SER A 174 -17.84 -20.56 -4.98
CA SER A 174 -18.96 -21.46 -5.30
C SER A 174 -18.58 -22.55 -6.31
N ALA A 175 -17.77 -22.24 -7.32
CA ALA A 175 -17.26 -23.24 -8.26
C ALA A 175 -16.40 -24.29 -7.56
N ALA A 176 -15.56 -23.92 -6.59
CA ALA A 176 -14.78 -24.87 -5.80
C ALA A 176 -15.66 -25.81 -4.96
N LEU A 177 -16.81 -25.34 -4.47
CA LEU A 177 -17.76 -26.14 -3.70
C LEU A 177 -18.62 -27.08 -4.58
N THR A 178 -18.95 -26.66 -5.80
CA THR A 178 -19.97 -27.33 -6.64
C THR A 178 -19.39 -28.03 -7.87
N GLY A 179 -18.17 -27.68 -8.29
CA GLY A 179 -17.59 -28.06 -9.57
C GLY A 179 -18.19 -27.31 -10.78
N ASN A 180 -18.98 -26.24 -10.57
CA ASN A 180 -19.62 -25.52 -11.66
C ASN A 180 -18.66 -24.56 -12.38
N GLN A 181 -18.00 -25.07 -13.41
CA GLN A 181 -17.06 -24.31 -14.24
C GLN A 181 -17.70 -23.08 -14.94
N THR A 182 -19.01 -23.09 -15.17
CA THR A 182 -19.72 -21.96 -15.80
C THR A 182 -19.55 -20.67 -15.01
N LEU A 183 -19.48 -20.74 -13.68
CA LEU A 183 -19.28 -19.56 -12.83
C LEU A 183 -17.90 -18.94 -13.06
N VAL A 184 -16.87 -19.77 -13.21
CA VAL A 184 -15.51 -19.33 -13.55
C VAL A 184 -15.47 -18.72 -14.94
N ASP A 185 -16.16 -19.31 -15.92
CA ASP A 185 -16.23 -18.78 -17.28
C ASP A 185 -16.94 -17.40 -17.31
N MET A 186 -17.97 -17.20 -16.48
CA MET A 186 -18.62 -15.90 -16.29
C MET A 186 -17.67 -14.88 -15.66
N ALA A 187 -16.90 -15.26 -14.63
CA ALA A 187 -15.91 -14.38 -14.00
C ALA A 187 -14.84 -13.92 -15.00
N VAL A 188 -14.29 -14.86 -15.79
CA VAL A 188 -13.30 -14.56 -16.84
C VAL A 188 -13.90 -13.68 -17.93
N SER A 189 -15.12 -13.97 -18.37
CA SER A 189 -15.82 -13.11 -19.34
C SER A 189 -15.98 -11.69 -18.82
N HIS A 190 -16.42 -11.54 -17.56
CA HIS A 190 -16.60 -10.24 -16.92
C HIS A 190 -15.27 -9.47 -16.87
N ALA A 191 -14.24 -10.08 -16.28
CA ALA A 191 -12.94 -9.45 -16.11
C ALA A 191 -12.30 -9.02 -17.43
N ASN A 192 -12.41 -9.84 -18.49
CA ASN A 192 -11.92 -9.50 -19.83
C ASN A 192 -12.63 -8.27 -20.40
N LYS A 193 -13.95 -8.19 -20.26
CA LYS A 193 -14.73 -7.04 -20.74
C LYS A 193 -14.42 -5.78 -19.93
N THR A 194 -14.30 -5.89 -18.61
CA THR A 194 -13.90 -4.79 -17.73
C THR A 194 -12.49 -4.29 -18.05
N MET A 195 -11.52 -5.18 -18.30
CA MET A 195 -10.18 -4.82 -18.74
C MET A 195 -10.18 -4.03 -20.05
N GLN A 196 -11.09 -4.36 -20.97
CA GLN A 196 -11.18 -3.69 -22.27
C GLN A 196 -11.78 -2.29 -22.19
N HIS A 197 -12.79 -2.06 -21.33
CA HIS A 197 -13.61 -0.84 -21.40
C HIS A 197 -13.58 0.02 -20.14
N HIS A 198 -13.32 -0.53 -18.96
CA HIS A 198 -13.12 0.27 -17.74
C HIS A 198 -11.70 0.80 -17.61
N SER A 199 -10.71 0.02 -18.07
CA SER A 199 -9.31 0.43 -18.00
C SER A 199 -8.96 1.43 -19.11
N ARG A 200 -8.29 2.52 -18.74
CA ARG A 200 -7.67 3.49 -19.64
C ARG A 200 -6.16 3.18 -19.73
N THR A 201 -5.31 4.19 -19.91
CA THR A 201 -3.86 4.05 -19.77
C THR A 201 -3.47 4.03 -18.28
N GLY A 202 -3.81 2.95 -17.58
CA GLY A 202 -3.53 2.76 -16.15
C GLY A 202 -4.63 3.26 -15.20
N SER A 203 -5.34 4.35 -15.50
CA SER A 203 -6.53 4.75 -14.72
C SER A 203 -7.78 3.95 -15.08
N SER A 204 -8.86 4.10 -14.29
CA SER A 204 -10.16 3.49 -14.57
C SER A 204 -11.30 4.50 -14.69
N PHE A 205 -12.29 4.14 -15.52
CA PHE A 205 -13.66 4.63 -15.38
C PHE A 205 -14.32 3.96 -14.17
N HIS A 206 -15.30 4.65 -13.58
CA HIS A 206 -16.14 4.06 -12.55
C HIS A 206 -17.23 3.19 -13.18
N VAL A 207 -18.07 3.77 -14.05
CA VAL A 207 -19.19 3.10 -14.71
C VAL A 207 -18.93 2.98 -16.21
N VAL A 208 -19.20 1.81 -16.76
CA VAL A 208 -19.36 1.63 -18.21
C VAL A 208 -20.76 1.09 -18.47
N GLU A 209 -21.49 1.80 -19.31
CA GLU A 209 -22.84 1.44 -19.74
C GLU A 209 -22.76 0.78 -21.11
N TYR A 210 -23.38 -0.40 -21.21
CA TYR A 210 -23.47 -1.17 -22.45
C TYR A 210 -24.92 -1.23 -22.93
N ASN A 211 -25.09 -1.42 -24.24
CA ASN A 211 -26.37 -1.82 -24.79
C ASN A 211 -26.61 -3.31 -24.51
N ALA A 212 -27.64 -3.63 -23.73
CA ALA A 212 -27.97 -5.00 -23.34
C ALA A 212 -28.29 -5.92 -24.53
N THR A 213 -28.66 -5.36 -25.70
CA THR A 213 -29.02 -6.12 -26.90
C THR A 213 -27.84 -6.35 -27.84
N SER A 214 -26.94 -5.38 -28.00
CA SER A 214 -25.79 -5.51 -28.90
C SER A 214 -24.46 -5.81 -28.20
N GLY A 215 -24.31 -5.47 -26.92
CA GLY A 215 -23.06 -5.57 -26.17
C GLY A 215 -22.06 -4.42 -26.41
N ASP A 216 -22.46 -3.42 -27.20
CA ASP A 216 -21.66 -2.23 -27.49
C ASP A 216 -21.65 -1.26 -26.31
N VAL A 217 -20.54 -0.54 -26.11
CA VAL A 217 -20.45 0.54 -25.13
C VAL A 217 -21.31 1.73 -25.58
N ILE A 218 -22.16 2.22 -24.68
CA ILE A 218 -22.97 3.42 -24.86
C ILE A 218 -22.22 4.63 -24.27
N ALA A 219 -21.78 4.51 -23.02
CA ALA A 219 -21.15 5.60 -22.28
C ALA A 219 -20.17 5.08 -21.21
N SER A 220 -19.29 5.98 -20.76
CA SER A 220 -18.42 5.76 -19.61
C SER A 220 -18.46 7.02 -18.75
N PHE A 221 -18.81 6.87 -17.48
CA PHE A 221 -19.09 7.99 -16.58
C PHE A 221 -18.78 7.63 -15.13
N THR A 222 -19.09 8.55 -14.21
CA THR A 222 -18.95 8.30 -12.78
C THR A 222 -20.20 8.65 -11.98
N ALA A 223 -20.51 7.80 -10.99
CA ALA A 223 -21.54 8.09 -9.98
C ALA A 223 -20.98 8.74 -8.70
N GLN A 224 -19.69 8.53 -8.43
CA GLN A 224 -19.05 8.84 -7.14
C GLN A 224 -17.66 9.48 -7.27
N GLY A 225 -17.21 9.78 -8.49
CA GLY A 225 -15.96 10.48 -8.77
C GLY A 225 -16.18 11.96 -9.08
N TYR A 226 -15.09 12.69 -9.32
CA TYR A 226 -15.13 14.13 -9.60
C TYR A 226 -15.74 14.47 -10.96
N SER A 227 -15.43 13.68 -11.99
CA SER A 227 -15.97 13.84 -13.34
C SER A 227 -15.88 12.52 -14.11
N ASP A 228 -16.60 12.38 -15.23
CA ASP A 228 -16.56 11.16 -16.05
C ASP A 228 -15.15 10.80 -16.56
N SER A 229 -14.29 11.82 -16.71
CA SER A 229 -12.88 11.66 -17.10
C SER A 229 -11.91 11.55 -15.92
N SER A 230 -12.36 11.71 -14.68
CA SER A 230 -11.48 11.61 -13.51
C SER A 230 -11.21 10.17 -13.12
N THR A 231 -10.35 10.00 -12.09
CA THR A 231 -9.99 8.72 -11.50
C THR A 231 -10.36 8.76 -10.03
N TRP A 232 -11.52 8.20 -9.74
CA TRP A 232 -11.98 8.00 -8.37
C TRP A 232 -11.09 6.97 -7.68
N SER A 233 -10.48 7.34 -6.54
CA SER A 233 -9.37 6.57 -5.97
C SER A 233 -9.80 5.19 -5.48
N ARG A 234 -10.99 5.06 -4.88
CA ARG A 234 -11.53 3.76 -4.48
C ARG A 234 -11.87 2.87 -5.68
N GLY A 235 -12.38 3.44 -6.77
CA GLY A 235 -12.59 2.70 -8.01
C GLY A 235 -11.28 2.17 -8.62
N GLN A 236 -10.22 2.97 -8.54
CA GLN A 236 -8.88 2.55 -8.92
C GLN A 236 -8.36 1.42 -8.02
N ALA A 237 -8.55 1.54 -6.70
CA ALA A 237 -8.16 0.53 -5.72
C ALA A 237 -8.90 -0.81 -5.93
N TRP A 238 -10.19 -0.77 -6.26
CA TRP A 238 -10.96 -1.96 -6.65
C TRP A 238 -10.43 -2.63 -7.92
N GLY A 239 -10.01 -1.85 -8.91
CA GLY A 239 -9.37 -2.41 -10.10
C GLY A 239 -8.03 -3.07 -9.80
N ILE A 240 -7.16 -2.42 -8.99
CA ILE A 240 -5.88 -3.01 -8.56
C ILE A 240 -6.12 -4.36 -7.90
N TYR A 241 -6.97 -4.40 -6.87
CA TYR A 241 -7.23 -5.63 -6.13
C TYR A 241 -7.98 -6.64 -7.02
N GLY A 242 -9.07 -6.25 -7.65
CA GLY A 242 -9.91 -7.14 -8.46
C GLY A 242 -9.13 -7.87 -9.56
N PHE A 243 -8.26 -7.17 -10.29
CA PHE A 243 -7.42 -7.83 -11.31
C PHE A 243 -6.31 -8.70 -10.70
N ALA A 244 -5.70 -8.30 -9.58
CA ALA A 244 -4.78 -9.17 -8.86
C ALA A 244 -5.50 -10.45 -8.39
N ASN A 245 -6.73 -10.34 -7.87
CA ASN A 245 -7.53 -11.47 -7.44
C ASN A 245 -7.87 -12.41 -8.62
N MET A 246 -8.22 -11.84 -9.78
CA MET A 246 -8.43 -12.62 -11.00
C MET A 246 -7.17 -13.37 -11.44
N TYR A 247 -5.98 -12.76 -11.36
CA TYR A 247 -4.73 -13.46 -11.65
C TYR A 247 -4.47 -14.61 -10.66
N MET A 248 -4.69 -14.39 -9.36
CA MET A 248 -4.55 -15.43 -8.33
C MET A 248 -5.38 -16.68 -8.65
N HIS A 249 -6.62 -16.49 -9.13
CA HIS A 249 -7.52 -17.60 -9.43
C HIS A 249 -7.29 -18.25 -10.81
N THR A 250 -6.75 -17.53 -11.78
CA THR A 250 -6.75 -17.98 -13.19
C THR A 250 -5.35 -18.15 -13.80
N ASN A 251 -4.33 -17.53 -13.20
CA ASN A 251 -2.98 -17.38 -13.76
C ASN A 251 -2.94 -16.74 -15.16
N ILE A 252 -3.97 -15.99 -15.58
CA ILE A 252 -4.00 -15.28 -16.85
C ILE A 252 -3.19 -13.99 -16.72
N THR A 253 -2.02 -13.93 -17.35
CA THR A 253 -1.02 -12.85 -17.19
C THR A 253 -1.58 -11.46 -17.52
N ASP A 254 -2.55 -11.34 -18.43
CA ASP A 254 -3.16 -10.04 -18.76
C ASP A 254 -3.81 -9.36 -17.54
N TYR A 255 -4.31 -10.13 -16.57
CA TYR A 255 -4.84 -9.60 -15.31
C TYR A 255 -3.73 -9.09 -14.39
N LEU A 256 -2.60 -9.80 -14.31
CA LEU A 256 -1.42 -9.32 -13.59
C LEU A 256 -0.93 -7.99 -14.18
N GLU A 257 -0.74 -7.92 -15.50
CA GLU A 257 -0.29 -6.69 -16.17
C GLU A 257 -1.29 -5.54 -16.03
N THR A 258 -2.59 -5.83 -15.99
CA THR A 258 -3.61 -4.81 -15.77
C THR A 258 -3.55 -4.28 -14.34
N SER A 259 -3.46 -5.16 -13.36
CA SER A 259 -3.31 -4.74 -11.96
C SER A 259 -2.02 -3.94 -11.73
N ARG A 260 -0.88 -4.35 -12.32
CA ARG A 260 0.38 -3.58 -12.32
C ARG A 260 0.21 -2.17 -12.88
N ARG A 261 -0.39 -2.02 -14.07
CA ARG A 261 -0.64 -0.71 -14.70
C ARG A 261 -1.54 0.17 -13.84
N MET A 262 -2.54 -0.42 -13.21
CA MET A 262 -3.44 0.30 -12.30
C MET A 262 -2.73 0.72 -11.01
N ALA A 263 -1.85 -0.12 -10.48
CA ALA A 263 -1.02 0.17 -9.32
C ALA A 263 -0.02 1.30 -9.64
N SER A 264 0.67 1.25 -10.78
CA SER A 264 1.57 2.32 -11.22
C SER A 264 0.83 3.66 -11.31
N TYR A 265 -0.33 3.72 -11.98
CA TYR A 265 -1.11 4.96 -12.03
C TYR A 265 -1.46 5.47 -10.63
N PHE A 266 -1.92 4.59 -9.74
CA PHE A 266 -2.31 4.97 -8.39
C PHE A 266 -1.14 5.58 -7.61
N LEU A 267 0.03 4.93 -7.65
CA LEU A 267 1.23 5.36 -6.93
C LEU A 267 1.85 6.63 -7.54
N ASP A 268 1.90 6.74 -8.87
CA ASP A 268 2.45 7.90 -9.59
C ASP A 268 1.61 9.18 -9.40
N HIS A 269 0.33 9.04 -8.99
CA HIS A 269 -0.58 10.16 -8.78
C HIS A 269 -0.87 10.44 -7.30
N LEU A 270 -0.15 9.79 -6.37
CA LEU A 270 -0.24 10.13 -4.96
C LEU A 270 0.28 11.55 -4.72
N PRO A 271 -0.36 12.32 -3.82
CA PRO A 271 0.24 13.54 -3.29
C PRO A 271 1.53 13.22 -2.51
N ASP A 272 2.40 14.21 -2.36
CA ASP A 272 3.71 14.07 -1.69
C ASP A 272 3.62 13.58 -0.24
N ASP A 273 2.50 13.82 0.44
CA ASP A 273 2.25 13.34 1.81
C ASP A 273 1.80 11.87 1.87
N GLY A 274 1.61 11.20 0.72
CA GLY A 274 1.15 9.81 0.61
C GLY A 274 -0.32 9.60 0.99
N VAL A 275 -1.07 10.66 1.31
CA VAL A 275 -2.49 10.58 1.64
C VAL A 275 -3.31 10.42 0.37
N VAL A 276 -4.09 9.34 0.30
CA VAL A 276 -4.93 9.08 -0.88
C VAL A 276 -6.09 10.06 -0.91
N PRO A 277 -6.22 10.90 -1.95
CA PRO A 277 -7.41 11.75 -2.12
C PRO A 277 -8.60 10.89 -2.53
N TRP A 278 -9.83 11.36 -2.30
CA TRP A 278 -11.03 10.70 -2.83
C TRP A 278 -11.02 10.59 -4.37
N ASP A 279 -10.43 11.55 -5.07
CA ASP A 279 -10.28 11.52 -6.52
C ASP A 279 -8.96 12.20 -6.92
N PHE A 280 -8.18 11.53 -7.75
CA PHE A 280 -6.84 12.00 -8.14
C PHE A 280 -6.86 13.26 -9.03
N ASN A 281 -7.98 13.52 -9.72
CA ASN A 281 -8.10 14.62 -10.67
C ASN A 281 -9.00 15.77 -10.16
N ALA A 282 -9.55 15.68 -8.94
CA ALA A 282 -10.30 16.79 -8.34
C ALA A 282 -9.44 18.06 -8.16
N PRO A 283 -10.00 19.28 -8.08
CA PRO A 283 -9.24 20.48 -7.76
C PRO A 283 -8.59 20.40 -6.39
N LEU A 284 -7.39 20.95 -6.23
CA LEU A 284 -6.68 21.01 -4.95
C LEU A 284 -7.27 22.07 -3.99
N THR A 285 -8.11 22.97 -4.49
CA THR A 285 -8.74 24.03 -3.70
C THR A 285 -10.26 24.04 -3.93
N PRO A 286 -11.09 23.89 -2.88
CA PRO A 286 -10.72 23.54 -1.49
C PRO A 286 -9.97 22.20 -1.43
N PRO A 287 -9.22 21.90 -0.34
CA PRO A 287 -8.47 20.66 -0.25
C PRO A 287 -9.36 19.46 -0.54
N ARG A 288 -8.85 18.53 -1.35
CA ARG A 288 -9.54 17.29 -1.66
C ARG A 288 -9.74 16.51 -0.35
N PRO A 289 -10.94 15.99 -0.05
CA PRO A 289 -11.09 15.04 1.04
C PRO A 289 -10.19 13.83 0.80
N ALA A 290 -9.62 13.28 1.87
CA ALA A 290 -8.93 12.00 1.81
C ALA A 290 -9.94 10.85 1.64
N ASP A 291 -9.44 9.70 1.26
CA ASP A 291 -10.19 8.45 1.33
C ASP A 291 -9.32 7.33 1.89
N SER A 292 -9.32 7.22 3.23
CA SER A 292 -8.62 6.16 3.95
C SER A 292 -9.03 4.77 3.46
N SER A 293 -10.29 4.56 3.07
CA SER A 293 -10.76 3.27 2.56
C SER A 293 -10.09 2.87 1.25
N ALA A 294 -9.91 3.81 0.30
CA ALA A 294 -9.19 3.56 -0.94
C ALA A 294 -7.73 3.17 -0.67
N ALA A 295 -7.07 3.82 0.29
CA ALA A 295 -5.72 3.48 0.69
C ALA A 295 -5.62 2.05 1.25
N MET A 296 -6.55 1.65 2.12
CA MET A 296 -6.56 0.29 2.70
C MET A 296 -6.83 -0.79 1.63
N ILE A 297 -7.76 -0.55 0.71
CA ILE A 297 -8.05 -1.46 -0.41
C ILE A 297 -6.82 -1.59 -1.32
N ALA A 298 -6.23 -0.46 -1.72
CA ALA A 298 -5.06 -0.44 -2.59
C ALA A 298 -3.88 -1.16 -1.93
N ALA A 299 -3.63 -0.94 -0.63
CA ALA A 299 -2.59 -1.63 0.11
C ALA A 299 -2.76 -3.16 0.07
N ASN A 300 -3.98 -3.69 0.24
CA ASN A 300 -4.22 -5.12 0.10
C ASN A 300 -3.96 -5.61 -1.34
N GLY A 301 -4.38 -4.85 -2.36
CA GLY A 301 -4.10 -5.17 -3.75
C GLY A 301 -2.61 -5.19 -4.08
N LEU A 302 -1.83 -4.25 -3.53
CA LEU A 302 -0.37 -4.19 -3.67
C LEU A 302 0.33 -5.35 -2.93
N ILE A 303 -0.14 -5.73 -1.74
CA ILE A 303 0.37 -6.91 -1.02
C ILE A 303 0.14 -8.17 -1.84
N LEU A 304 -1.06 -8.34 -2.40
CA LEU A 304 -1.37 -9.48 -3.27
C LEU A 304 -0.51 -9.46 -4.55
N LEU A 305 -0.31 -8.30 -5.17
CA LEU A 305 0.61 -8.16 -6.30
C LEU A 305 2.03 -8.58 -5.93
N ALA A 306 2.55 -8.15 -4.79
CA ALA A 306 3.87 -8.55 -4.35
C ALA A 306 3.99 -10.07 -4.21
N GLN A 307 3.03 -10.72 -3.54
CA GLN A 307 3.00 -12.19 -3.42
C GLN A 307 2.99 -12.86 -4.80
N GLN A 308 2.32 -12.27 -5.79
CA GLN A 308 2.29 -12.75 -7.17
C GLN A 308 3.62 -12.54 -7.89
N GLU A 309 4.28 -11.40 -7.72
CA GLU A 309 5.63 -11.15 -8.24
C GLU A 309 6.63 -12.19 -7.70
N ALA A 310 6.53 -12.51 -6.41
CA ALA A 310 7.37 -13.51 -5.78
C ALA A 310 7.11 -14.93 -6.34
N SER A 311 5.88 -15.23 -6.76
CA SER A 311 5.49 -16.56 -7.26
C SER A 311 5.77 -16.80 -8.75
N LEU A 312 6.17 -15.77 -9.51
CA LEU A 312 6.57 -15.90 -10.91
C LEU A 312 7.78 -16.84 -11.10
N THR A 313 7.94 -17.35 -12.32
CA THR A 313 9.09 -18.18 -12.70
C THR A 313 9.78 -17.60 -13.95
N PRO A 314 10.94 -16.94 -13.81
CA PRO A 314 11.65 -16.64 -12.56
C PRO A 314 10.90 -15.64 -11.68
N SER A 315 11.17 -15.68 -10.37
CA SER A 315 10.59 -14.76 -9.39
C SER A 315 11.02 -13.32 -9.68
N ASN A 316 10.10 -12.36 -9.58
CA ASN A 316 10.39 -10.94 -9.74
C ASN A 316 10.61 -10.28 -8.37
N ALA A 317 11.82 -10.43 -7.81
CA ALA A 317 12.16 -9.90 -6.50
C ALA A 317 12.05 -8.36 -6.42
N THR A 318 12.40 -7.65 -7.50
CA THR A 318 12.28 -6.18 -7.55
C THR A 318 10.82 -5.74 -7.52
N GLY A 319 9.95 -6.41 -8.27
CA GLY A 319 8.51 -6.15 -8.22
C GLY A 319 7.91 -6.45 -6.84
N TYR A 320 8.30 -7.58 -6.23
CA TYR A 320 7.89 -7.93 -4.86
C TYR A 320 8.24 -6.80 -3.88
N GLN A 321 9.49 -6.35 -3.89
CA GLN A 321 9.96 -5.31 -2.97
C GLN A 321 9.24 -3.98 -3.21
N TYR A 322 9.12 -3.56 -4.47
CA TYR A 322 8.43 -2.33 -4.86
C TYR A 322 6.99 -2.28 -4.33
N TYR A 323 6.20 -3.34 -4.56
CA TYR A 323 4.80 -3.35 -4.15
C TYR A 323 4.63 -3.49 -2.63
N ILE A 324 5.50 -4.22 -1.92
CA ILE A 324 5.45 -4.27 -0.46
C ILE A 324 5.79 -2.92 0.17
N GLU A 325 6.85 -2.26 -0.30
CA GLU A 325 7.24 -0.94 0.22
C GLU A 325 6.12 0.08 -0.01
N ALA A 326 5.55 0.11 -1.23
CA ALA A 326 4.42 0.97 -1.56
C ALA A 326 3.18 0.67 -0.69
N ALA A 327 2.85 -0.60 -0.43
CA ALA A 327 1.75 -0.97 0.44
C ALA A 327 1.97 -0.48 1.88
N ILE A 328 3.18 -0.66 2.41
CA ILE A 328 3.54 -0.23 3.77
C ILE A 328 3.48 1.30 3.88
N ASP A 329 3.96 2.03 2.88
CA ASP A 329 3.94 3.49 2.87
C ASP A 329 2.51 4.04 2.77
N LEU A 330 1.65 3.43 1.94
CA LEU A 330 0.22 3.76 1.90
C LEU A 330 -0.46 3.53 3.25
N LEU A 331 -0.24 2.36 3.86
CA LEU A 331 -0.77 2.04 5.19
C LEU A 331 -0.29 3.08 6.21
N ARG A 332 1.01 3.42 6.21
CA ARG A 332 1.60 4.38 7.14
C ARG A 332 0.98 5.77 7.02
N ALA A 333 1.07 6.38 5.84
CA ALA A 333 0.64 7.76 5.63
C ALA A 333 -0.86 7.94 5.94
N ASN A 334 -1.69 7.00 5.46
CA ASN A 334 -3.13 7.10 5.64
C ASN A 334 -3.56 6.73 7.07
N THR A 335 -2.85 5.83 7.75
CA THR A 335 -3.11 5.56 9.19
C THR A 335 -2.68 6.74 10.05
N GLU A 336 -1.56 7.40 9.76
CA GLU A 336 -1.14 8.61 10.49
C GLU A 336 -2.20 9.71 10.43
N LEU A 337 -2.84 9.89 9.28
CA LEU A 337 -3.96 10.82 9.12
C LEU A 337 -5.27 10.34 9.76
N ALA A 338 -5.61 9.05 9.59
CA ALA A 338 -6.96 8.55 9.82
C ALA A 338 -7.14 7.84 11.16
N TRP A 339 -6.09 7.38 11.82
CA TRP A 339 -6.21 6.63 13.07
C TRP A 339 -6.93 7.45 14.14
N GLN A 340 -8.09 6.95 14.58
CA GLN A 340 -8.93 7.70 15.50
C GLN A 340 -9.55 6.80 16.59
N PRO A 341 -8.79 6.44 17.64
CA PRO A 341 -9.22 5.46 18.64
C PRO A 341 -10.39 5.95 19.52
N SER A 342 -10.73 7.24 19.47
CA SER A 342 -11.92 7.79 20.13
C SER A 342 -13.21 7.61 19.32
N TRP A 343 -13.12 7.22 18.06
CA TRP A 343 -14.29 6.91 17.22
C TRP A 343 -14.70 5.44 17.38
N GLN A 344 -15.91 5.11 16.97
CA GLN A 344 -16.37 3.72 16.94
C GLN A 344 -15.76 2.93 15.77
N SER A 345 -15.26 3.63 14.74
CA SER A 345 -14.44 3.08 13.66
C SER A 345 -12.95 3.11 14.01
N LEU A 346 -12.15 2.26 13.37
CA LEU A 346 -10.69 2.28 13.54
C LEU A 346 -10.09 3.51 12.83
N LEU A 347 -10.53 3.74 11.59
CA LEU A 347 -10.04 4.82 10.74
C LEU A 347 -11.14 5.85 10.50
N ALA A 348 -10.79 7.14 10.55
CA ALA A 348 -11.58 8.27 10.08
C ALA A 348 -11.21 8.62 8.62
N ASN A 349 -11.61 9.80 8.14
CA ASN A 349 -11.14 10.38 6.87
C ASN A 349 -11.35 9.50 5.62
N GLY A 350 -12.36 8.64 5.64
CA GLY A 350 -12.88 7.94 4.47
C GLY A 350 -13.90 8.80 3.71
N THR A 351 -14.10 8.48 2.44
CA THR A 351 -15.10 9.17 1.60
C THR A 351 -16.09 8.22 0.94
N VAL A 352 -17.31 8.11 1.47
CA VAL A 352 -18.37 7.24 0.91
C VAL A 352 -18.89 7.75 -0.44
N ASN A 353 -19.33 9.01 -0.51
CA ASN A 353 -19.77 9.65 -1.75
C ASN A 353 -19.59 11.16 -1.64
N ASN A 354 -18.52 11.69 -2.24
CA ASN A 354 -18.22 13.12 -2.15
C ASN A 354 -19.25 14.03 -2.84
N PRO A 355 -19.77 13.71 -4.06
CA PRO A 355 -20.90 14.43 -4.66
C PRO A 355 -22.09 14.62 -3.72
N ASP A 356 -22.38 13.64 -2.87
CA ASP A 356 -23.46 13.69 -1.87
C ASP A 356 -23.01 14.25 -0.51
N HIS A 357 -21.81 14.85 -0.43
CA HIS A 357 -21.20 15.37 0.79
C HIS A 357 -21.03 14.35 1.92
N ASN A 358 -20.99 13.06 1.57
CA ASN A 358 -20.72 11.95 2.48
C ASN A 358 -19.22 11.60 2.46
N ASN A 359 -18.43 12.43 3.15
CA ASN A 359 -16.97 12.34 3.24
C ASN A 359 -16.49 12.67 4.66
N LEU A 360 -15.20 12.42 4.97
CA LEU A 360 -14.62 12.55 6.31
C LEU A 360 -15.30 11.66 7.36
N THR A 361 -15.62 10.42 6.98
CA THR A 361 -16.28 9.42 7.85
C THR A 361 -15.33 8.26 8.13
N GLY A 362 -15.54 7.52 9.22
CA GLY A 362 -15.07 6.15 9.28
C GLY A 362 -15.94 5.27 8.42
N ILE A 363 -15.38 4.19 7.85
CA ILE A 363 -16.11 3.33 6.92
C ILE A 363 -15.80 1.86 7.17
N VAL A 364 -16.85 1.04 7.26
CA VAL A 364 -16.76 -0.37 7.67
C VAL A 364 -15.84 -1.21 6.77
N TYR A 365 -15.85 -0.97 5.45
CA TYR A 365 -14.92 -1.66 4.54
C TYR A 365 -13.49 -1.14 4.67
N GLY A 366 -13.29 0.15 5.02
CA GLY A 366 -11.96 0.68 5.33
C GLY A 366 -11.33 -0.03 6.54
N ASP A 367 -12.11 -0.23 7.61
CA ASP A 367 -11.69 -0.98 8.80
C ASP A 367 -11.40 -2.45 8.47
N TYR A 368 -12.25 -3.10 7.67
CA TYR A 368 -12.03 -4.47 7.21
C TYR A 368 -10.68 -4.63 6.49
N TYR A 369 -10.43 -3.80 5.47
CA TYR A 369 -9.19 -3.89 4.69
C TYR A 369 -7.96 -3.46 5.51
N PHE A 370 -8.10 -2.58 6.51
CA PHE A 370 -7.01 -2.25 7.43
C PHE A 370 -6.58 -3.47 8.26
N VAL A 371 -7.54 -4.17 8.88
CA VAL A 371 -7.24 -5.38 9.67
C VAL A 371 -6.67 -6.48 8.78
N ARG A 372 -7.27 -6.69 7.60
CA ARG A 372 -6.82 -7.68 6.61
C ARG A 372 -5.38 -7.42 6.15
N ALA A 373 -5.04 -6.19 5.76
CA ALA A 373 -3.68 -5.83 5.36
C ALA A 373 -2.67 -6.13 6.46
N GLY A 374 -3.01 -5.78 7.71
CA GLY A 374 -2.17 -6.11 8.83
C GLY A 374 -1.95 -7.62 8.96
N ASN A 375 -2.99 -8.44 8.76
CA ASN A 375 -2.91 -9.90 8.90
C ASN A 375 -2.03 -10.50 7.81
N GLU A 376 -2.13 -10.02 6.58
CA GLU A 376 -1.26 -10.43 5.47
C GLU A 376 0.21 -10.12 5.79
N LEU A 377 0.50 -8.90 6.25
CA LEU A 377 1.86 -8.53 6.64
C LEU A 377 2.40 -9.40 7.80
N LEU A 378 1.53 -9.83 8.72
CA LEU A 378 1.91 -10.76 9.79
C LEU A 378 2.20 -12.16 9.22
N ALA A 379 1.34 -12.67 8.34
CA ALA A 379 1.50 -13.98 7.69
C ALA A 379 2.78 -14.03 6.84
N MET A 380 3.17 -12.90 6.25
CA MET A 380 4.41 -12.74 5.50
C MET A 380 5.66 -12.52 6.38
N ASN A 381 5.52 -12.53 7.72
CA ASN A 381 6.58 -12.21 8.69
C ASN A 381 7.22 -10.83 8.49
N ILE A 382 6.49 -9.89 7.88
CA ILE A 382 6.93 -8.50 7.74
C ILE A 382 6.75 -7.76 9.07
N THR A 383 5.69 -8.09 9.82
CA THR A 383 5.43 -7.56 11.18
C THR A 383 5.30 -8.68 12.21
N THR A 384 5.32 -8.33 13.50
CA THR A 384 5.11 -9.25 14.62
C THR A 384 4.03 -8.74 15.57
N CYS A 385 3.51 -9.64 16.41
CA CYS A 385 2.47 -9.33 17.40
C CYS A 385 3.00 -8.70 18.71
N GLN A 386 4.31 -8.48 18.83
CA GLN A 386 4.92 -7.98 20.06
C GLN A 386 4.51 -6.52 20.30
N PRO A 387 4.15 -6.16 21.55
CA PRO A 387 4.13 -4.77 21.93
C PRO A 387 5.51 -4.18 21.73
N GLY A 388 5.57 -3.03 21.09
CA GLY A 388 6.70 -2.15 21.30
C GLY A 388 6.90 -1.86 22.79
N PRO A 389 8.11 -1.45 23.20
CA PRO A 389 8.37 -1.07 24.59
C PRO A 389 7.37 0.00 25.03
N GLN A 390 6.72 -0.23 26.17
CA GLN A 390 5.62 0.62 26.64
C GLN A 390 6.10 1.80 27.51
N THR A 391 7.39 1.85 27.85
CA THR A 391 8.04 3.00 28.51
C THR A 391 9.51 3.13 28.10
N GLU A 392 10.08 4.34 28.22
CA GLU A 392 11.50 4.63 27.94
C GLU A 392 12.48 3.84 28.85
N ASP A 393 12.06 3.45 30.07
CA ASP A 393 12.91 2.74 31.03
C ASP A 393 13.09 1.24 30.69
N GLU A 394 12.11 0.59 30.05
CA GLU A 394 12.21 -0.82 29.65
C GLU A 394 13.15 -1.04 28.46
N LEU A 395 13.33 -0.02 27.62
CA LEU A 395 14.32 0.00 26.55
C LEU A 395 15.75 -0.15 27.06
N GLN A 396 16.05 0.41 28.24
CA GLN A 396 17.39 0.37 28.83
C GLN A 396 17.68 -1.03 29.41
N HIS A 397 16.68 -1.70 29.98
CA HIS A 397 16.88 -2.99 30.64
C HIS A 397 17.05 -4.17 29.66
N VAL A 398 16.38 -4.12 28.50
CA VAL A 398 16.53 -5.13 27.44
C VAL A 398 17.91 -5.07 26.77
N LEU A 399 18.59 -3.92 26.84
CA LEU A 399 19.96 -3.75 26.34
C LEU A 399 21.02 -4.31 27.29
N ASP A 400 20.71 -4.46 28.58
CA ASP A 400 21.66 -4.88 29.60
C ASP A 400 21.68 -6.41 29.86
N ASP A 401 20.64 -7.16 29.45
CA ASP A 401 20.42 -8.55 29.93
C ASP A 401 20.68 -9.67 28.88
N ARG A 402 21.50 -9.42 27.85
CA ARG A 402 21.95 -10.50 26.94
C ARG A 402 23.23 -11.18 27.45
N ASP A 403 23.03 -12.34 28.09
CA ASP A 403 24.06 -13.31 28.47
C ASP A 403 24.83 -13.81 27.24
N PRO A 404 26.17 -13.65 27.17
CA PRO A 404 26.95 -13.93 25.96
C PRO A 404 27.25 -15.42 25.68
N ASP A 405 26.74 -16.39 26.45
CA ASP A 405 27.25 -17.77 26.39
C ASP A 405 26.21 -18.91 26.25
N ARG A 406 25.08 -18.70 25.56
CA ARG A 406 24.12 -19.80 25.29
C ARG A 406 23.99 -20.15 23.81
N THR A 407 24.72 -21.18 23.42
CA THR A 407 24.59 -21.89 22.12
C THR A 407 23.54 -22.98 22.21
N ASP A 408 22.43 -22.85 21.48
CA ASP A 408 21.61 -24.00 21.05
C ASP A 408 21.15 -23.78 19.60
N THR A 409 21.50 -24.74 18.75
CA THR A 409 21.35 -24.76 17.29
C THR A 409 19.90 -24.97 16.83
N VAL A 410 19.32 -23.94 16.21
CA VAL A 410 18.30 -24.03 15.15
C VAL A 410 18.62 -22.95 14.13
N MET A 411 18.84 -23.32 12.87
CA MET A 411 19.30 -22.44 11.78
C MET A 411 18.25 -21.35 11.44
N PRO A 412 18.55 -20.05 11.64
CA PRO A 412 17.71 -18.97 11.14
C PRO A 412 18.31 -18.35 9.88
N TYR A 413 17.41 -18.03 8.95
CA TYR A 413 17.61 -17.14 7.80
C TYR A 413 18.55 -15.97 8.12
N GLU A 414 19.71 -15.94 7.44
CA GLU A 414 20.53 -14.73 7.32
C GLU A 414 19.81 -13.73 6.40
N ILE A 415 19.19 -12.75 7.04
CA ILE A 415 19.47 -11.32 6.91
C ILE A 415 19.81 -10.81 5.49
N LEU A 416 18.81 -10.12 4.92
CA LEU A 416 18.92 -8.76 4.37
C LEU A 416 20.25 -8.04 4.67
N ASN A 417 21.21 -8.13 3.76
CA ASN A 417 22.12 -7.03 3.36
C ASN A 417 23.25 -7.60 2.50
N SER A 418 23.12 -7.45 1.18
CA SER A 418 24.29 -7.31 0.31
C SER A 418 24.08 -6.06 -0.52
N LEU A 419 24.48 -4.92 0.05
CA LEU A 419 24.66 -3.67 -0.68
C LEU A 419 26.04 -3.57 -1.35
N TRP A 420 26.75 -4.70 -1.48
CA TRP A 420 27.94 -4.88 -2.32
C TRP A 420 28.00 -6.35 -2.73
N LEU A 421 27.62 -6.65 -3.98
CA LEU A 421 27.89 -7.95 -4.58
C LEU A 421 29.41 -8.16 -4.65
N ASP A 422 29.79 -9.37 -4.28
CA ASP A 422 31.10 -9.98 -4.45
C ASP A 422 31.64 -9.74 -5.88
N ASP A 423 32.90 -9.36 -5.98
CA ASP A 423 33.66 -9.27 -7.23
C ASP A 423 33.82 -10.70 -7.79
N GLY A 424 32.83 -11.14 -8.58
CA GLY A 424 32.80 -12.44 -9.24
C GLY A 424 32.38 -12.32 -10.69
N ASP A 425 33.37 -12.25 -11.56
CA ASP A 425 33.31 -12.22 -13.03
C ASP A 425 32.39 -13.29 -13.66
N HIS A 426 31.94 -13.00 -14.88
CA HIS A 426 31.14 -13.79 -15.84
C HIS A 426 29.63 -13.50 -15.91
N ARG A 427 29.26 -12.47 -16.68
CA ARG A 427 28.12 -12.55 -17.60
C ARG A 427 28.54 -12.07 -18.98
N GLU A 428 28.42 -12.98 -19.94
CA GLU A 428 28.59 -12.70 -21.36
C GLU A 428 27.51 -11.72 -21.82
N GLU A 429 27.94 -10.74 -22.61
CA GLU A 429 27.14 -9.66 -23.18
C GLU A 429 26.18 -10.19 -24.25
N GLU A 430 24.88 -9.91 -24.11
CA GLU A 430 23.98 -9.84 -25.27
C GLU A 430 23.94 -8.37 -25.73
N SER A 431 24.52 -8.18 -26.91
CA SER A 431 24.57 -6.91 -27.64
C SER A 431 23.18 -6.50 -28.11
N ASP A 432 22.68 -5.37 -27.63
CA ASP A 432 21.67 -4.60 -28.35
C ASP A 432 22.25 -3.22 -28.69
N ASP A 433 22.55 -3.08 -29.98
CA ASP A 433 23.33 -2.00 -30.59
C ASP A 433 22.38 -0.84 -30.93
N SER A 434 21.99 -0.04 -29.93
CA SER A 434 21.56 1.37 -30.10
C SER A 434 21.15 2.03 -28.77
N ASN A 435 22.13 2.46 -27.97
CA ASN A 435 21.90 3.52 -26.97
C ASN A 435 23.23 4.17 -26.62
N GLU A 436 23.59 5.25 -27.32
CA GLU A 436 24.55 6.21 -26.76
C GLU A 436 23.86 6.86 -25.56
N ALA A 437 23.99 6.25 -24.39
CA ALA A 437 23.54 6.84 -23.13
C ALA A 437 24.26 8.18 -22.97
N GLU A 438 23.48 9.27 -22.90
CA GLU A 438 23.99 10.62 -22.74
C GLU A 438 24.96 10.68 -21.55
N ALA A 439 26.15 11.24 -21.78
CA ALA A 439 27.20 11.29 -20.77
C ALA A 439 26.82 12.35 -19.73
N ILE A 440 26.77 11.95 -18.46
CA ILE A 440 26.44 12.87 -17.36
C ILE A 440 27.59 13.85 -17.21
N ASP A 441 27.30 15.15 -17.24
CA ASP A 441 28.31 16.19 -17.19
C ASP A 441 28.46 16.82 -15.79
N GLN A 442 29.39 17.78 -15.69
CA GLN A 442 29.74 18.44 -14.44
C GLN A 442 28.56 19.23 -13.83
N ASP A 443 27.74 19.85 -14.69
CA ASP A 443 26.65 20.72 -14.26
C ASP A 443 25.47 19.89 -13.79
N GLU A 444 25.22 18.73 -14.40
CA GLU A 444 24.22 17.77 -13.92
C GLU A 444 24.54 17.22 -12.53
N ILE A 445 25.81 16.85 -12.27
CA ILE A 445 26.24 16.44 -10.93
C ILE A 445 26.06 17.58 -9.92
N PHE A 446 26.34 18.82 -10.34
CA PHE A 446 26.15 19.99 -9.48
C PHE A 446 24.68 20.20 -9.13
N GLU A 447 23.77 20.14 -10.12
CA GLU A 447 22.32 20.23 -9.89
C GLU A 447 21.82 19.18 -8.90
N LEU A 448 22.39 17.96 -8.92
CA LEU A 448 22.00 16.91 -7.98
C LEU A 448 22.36 17.21 -6.52
N ILE A 449 23.41 18.00 -6.27
CA ILE A 449 23.98 18.18 -4.92
C ILE A 449 23.85 19.61 -4.37
N ARG A 450 23.59 20.61 -5.22
CA ARG A 450 23.62 22.04 -4.85
C ARG A 450 22.59 22.42 -3.80
N SER A 451 21.44 21.76 -3.81
CA SER A 451 20.30 22.05 -2.92
C SER A 451 20.32 21.28 -1.60
N ILE A 452 21.31 20.40 -1.37
CA ILE A 452 21.46 19.70 -0.08
C ILE A 452 21.54 20.75 1.05
N SER A 453 20.76 20.59 2.11
CA SER A 453 20.80 21.47 3.28
C SER A 453 22.03 21.21 4.13
N ASP A 454 22.63 22.28 4.65
CA ASP A 454 23.74 22.16 5.58
C ASP A 454 23.26 21.67 6.97
N PRO A 455 23.93 20.67 7.59
CA PRO A 455 23.53 20.12 8.88
C PRO A 455 23.61 21.12 10.05
N GLU A 456 24.48 22.13 9.95
CA GLU A 456 24.65 23.20 10.95
C GLU A 456 23.78 24.41 10.62
N HIS A 457 23.62 24.74 9.34
CA HIS A 457 22.80 25.83 8.82
C HIS A 457 21.61 25.33 7.98
N ARG A 458 20.65 24.67 8.63
CA ARG A 458 19.53 23.93 7.98
C ARG A 458 18.67 24.72 6.98
N ASN A 459 18.68 26.04 7.06
CA ASN A 459 17.92 26.93 6.15
C ASN A 459 18.74 27.37 4.92
N MET A 460 19.98 26.89 4.79
CA MET A 460 20.87 27.23 3.68
C MET A 460 21.35 25.97 2.98
N SER A 461 21.41 26.01 1.66
CA SER A 461 21.95 24.91 0.86
C SER A 461 23.48 24.93 0.80
N LEU A 462 24.09 23.81 0.43
CA LEU A 462 25.53 23.71 0.21
C LEU A 462 26.03 24.71 -0.86
N GLU A 463 25.22 25.00 -1.89
CA GLU A 463 25.52 26.05 -2.87
C GLU A 463 25.51 27.45 -2.24
N GLN A 464 24.49 27.78 -1.45
CA GLN A 464 24.36 29.10 -0.82
C GLN A 464 25.52 29.40 0.15
N LEU A 465 26.12 28.35 0.72
CA LEU A 465 27.30 28.44 1.59
C LEU A 465 28.63 28.31 0.84
N ALA A 466 28.61 28.17 -0.49
CA ALA A 466 29.77 27.92 -1.33
C ALA A 466 30.57 26.67 -0.90
N VAL A 467 29.89 25.68 -0.33
CA VAL A 467 30.48 24.40 0.09
C VAL A 467 30.72 23.51 -1.13
N VAL A 468 29.82 23.56 -2.11
CA VAL A 468 29.94 22.88 -3.41
C VAL A 468 29.76 23.89 -4.56
N SER A 469 30.40 23.61 -5.70
CA SER A 469 30.29 24.38 -6.94
C SER A 469 30.66 23.48 -8.12
N ALA A 470 30.15 23.77 -9.31
CA ALA A 470 30.43 22.98 -10.50
C ALA A 470 31.95 22.73 -10.72
N PRO A 471 32.87 23.73 -10.60
CA PRO A 471 34.30 23.51 -10.79
C PRO A 471 34.97 22.56 -9.78
N GLN A 472 34.29 22.21 -8.69
CA GLN A 472 34.76 21.23 -7.71
C GLN A 472 34.38 19.78 -8.09
N ILE A 473 33.65 19.58 -9.19
CA ILE A 473 33.31 18.26 -9.72
C ILE A 473 34.22 17.98 -10.91
N THR A 474 34.87 16.82 -10.90
CA THR A 474 35.80 16.43 -11.97
C THR A 474 35.62 14.97 -12.35
N PHE A 475 35.72 14.68 -13.65
CA PHE A 475 35.72 13.32 -14.18
C PHE A 475 37.15 12.88 -14.50
N ASP A 476 37.48 11.61 -14.28
CA ASP A 476 38.79 11.06 -14.63
C ASP A 476 38.92 10.96 -16.15
N GLN A 477 39.92 11.63 -16.72
CA GLN A 477 40.20 11.62 -18.16
C GLN A 477 40.47 10.22 -18.73
N ARG A 478 40.85 9.26 -17.88
CA ARG A 478 41.11 7.87 -18.26
C ARG A 478 39.91 6.95 -18.01
N ASN A 479 38.96 7.38 -17.19
CA ASN A 479 37.76 6.62 -16.86
C ASN A 479 36.58 7.59 -16.64
N PRO A 480 35.78 7.87 -17.68
CA PRO A 480 34.64 8.79 -17.60
C PRO A 480 33.59 8.39 -16.57
N ASP A 481 33.52 7.11 -16.19
CA ASP A 481 32.60 6.64 -15.15
C ASP A 481 33.11 6.92 -13.72
N ARG A 482 34.33 7.47 -13.56
CA ARG A 482 34.86 7.85 -12.24
C ARG A 482 34.79 9.36 -12.06
N LEU A 483 34.01 9.78 -11.06
CA LEU A 483 33.81 11.18 -10.73
C LEU A 483 34.36 11.48 -9.32
N THR A 484 34.96 12.66 -9.17
CA THR A 484 35.42 13.20 -7.89
C THR A 484 34.66 14.48 -7.57
N VAL A 485 34.00 14.53 -6.42
CA VAL A 485 33.41 15.76 -5.87
C VAL A 485 34.26 16.28 -4.74
N GLU A 486 34.80 17.48 -4.91
CA GLU A 486 35.45 18.23 -3.86
C GLU A 486 34.44 19.15 -3.15
N PHE A 487 34.47 19.21 -1.82
CA PHE A 487 33.66 20.17 -1.04
C PHE A 487 34.52 20.96 -0.06
N THR A 488 34.12 22.19 0.22
CA THR A 488 34.85 23.12 1.09
C THR A 488 34.01 23.43 2.33
N PRO A 489 34.31 22.85 3.50
CA PRO A 489 33.65 23.23 4.75
C PRO A 489 33.77 24.73 5.02
N THR A 490 32.74 25.29 5.65
CA THR A 490 32.66 26.74 5.95
C THR A 490 33.76 27.21 6.91
N VAL A 491 34.25 26.33 7.80
CA VAL A 491 35.37 26.60 8.72
C VAL A 491 36.30 25.39 8.86
N PRO A 492 37.61 25.60 9.13
CA PRO A 492 38.57 24.50 9.24
C PRO A 492 38.32 23.47 10.35
N HIS A 493 37.50 23.83 11.35
CA HIS A 493 37.14 23.02 12.52
C HIS A 493 35.71 22.45 12.45
N CYS A 494 35.04 22.48 11.29
CA CYS A 494 33.62 22.11 11.20
C CYS A 494 33.39 20.64 11.57
N GLY A 495 32.74 20.42 12.72
CA GLY A 495 32.42 19.08 13.24
C GLY A 495 31.41 18.31 12.38
N MET A 496 30.69 19.02 11.49
CA MET A 496 29.69 18.45 10.60
C MET A 496 30.21 18.11 9.19
N SER A 497 31.52 18.29 8.93
CA SER A 497 32.13 17.98 7.63
C SER A 497 31.93 16.53 7.19
N THR A 498 31.84 15.59 8.14
CA THR A 498 31.53 14.18 7.86
C THR A 498 30.13 14.01 7.30
N PHE A 499 29.13 14.70 7.87
CA PHE A 499 27.75 14.63 7.42
C PHE A 499 27.57 15.28 6.05
N ILE A 500 28.19 16.44 5.83
CA ILE A 500 28.19 17.10 4.51
C ILE A 500 28.71 16.13 3.43
N GLY A 501 29.87 15.52 3.65
CA GLY A 501 30.45 14.56 2.72
C GLY A 501 29.60 13.30 2.51
N LEU A 502 28.99 12.78 3.58
CA LEU A 502 28.10 11.62 3.51
C LEU A 502 26.80 11.94 2.76
N SER A 503 26.19 13.11 2.98
CA SER A 503 24.98 13.54 2.27
C SER A 503 25.23 13.64 0.76
N ILE A 504 26.36 14.22 0.35
CA ILE A 504 26.77 14.28 -1.06
C ILE A 504 26.93 12.85 -1.62
N ARG A 505 27.62 11.96 -0.89
CA ARG A 505 27.84 10.58 -1.31
C ARG A 505 26.54 9.82 -1.49
N VAL A 506 25.65 9.87 -0.51
CA VAL A 506 24.35 9.17 -0.52
C VAL A 506 23.48 9.70 -1.66
N ARG A 507 23.43 11.02 -1.85
CA ARG A 507 22.68 11.62 -2.95
C ARG A 507 23.16 11.10 -4.30
N LEU A 508 24.46 11.12 -4.56
CA LEU A 508 25.02 10.64 -5.83
C LEU A 508 24.86 9.13 -6.00
N LEU A 509 24.97 8.33 -4.94
CA LEU A 509 24.71 6.89 -5.00
C LEU A 509 23.24 6.56 -5.31
N ARG A 510 22.29 7.38 -4.84
CA ARG A 510 20.85 7.23 -5.14
C ARG A 510 20.46 7.75 -6.53
N SER A 511 21.23 8.67 -7.10
CA SER A 511 20.86 9.38 -8.34
C SER A 511 21.65 8.97 -9.57
N LEU A 512 22.83 8.35 -9.44
CA LEU A 512 23.66 7.95 -10.58
C LEU A 512 23.53 6.45 -10.92
N PRO A 513 23.62 6.08 -12.21
CA PRO A 513 23.71 4.68 -12.62
C PRO A 513 24.88 3.94 -11.95
N HIS A 514 24.70 2.65 -11.65
CA HIS A 514 25.70 1.82 -10.93
C HIS A 514 27.11 1.77 -11.55
N ARG A 515 27.26 2.12 -12.84
CA ARG A 515 28.56 2.22 -13.50
C ARG A 515 29.45 3.31 -12.89
N TYR A 516 28.85 4.39 -12.35
CA TYR A 516 29.60 5.52 -11.84
C TYR A 516 30.25 5.24 -10.48
N LYS A 517 31.55 5.52 -10.37
CA LYS A 517 32.34 5.42 -9.15
C LYS A 517 32.59 6.82 -8.58
N VAL A 518 32.06 7.06 -7.38
CA VAL A 518 32.08 8.37 -6.73
C VAL A 518 33.17 8.45 -5.64
N ASP A 519 34.11 9.39 -5.81
CA ASP A 519 35.08 9.79 -4.81
C ASP A 519 34.68 11.15 -4.19
N ILE A 520 34.52 11.23 -2.88
CA ILE A 520 34.20 12.48 -2.17
C ILE A 520 35.44 12.99 -1.43
N ARG A 521 35.83 14.24 -1.65
CA ARG A 521 37.02 14.84 -1.03
C ARG A 521 36.74 16.18 -0.41
N VAL A 522 37.35 16.44 0.73
CA VAL A 522 37.49 17.78 1.28
C VAL A 522 38.59 18.52 0.53
N LYS A 523 38.35 19.80 0.20
CA LYS A 523 39.31 20.66 -0.48
C LYS A 523 40.66 20.73 0.26
N PRO A 524 41.80 20.56 -0.42
CA PRO A 524 43.11 20.60 0.22
C PRO A 524 43.34 21.88 1.03
N GLY A 525 43.69 21.69 2.30
CA GLY A 525 43.96 22.79 3.24
C GLY A 525 42.72 23.48 3.83
N SER A 526 41.49 23.03 3.50
CA SER A 526 40.27 23.63 4.03
C SER A 526 39.78 23.02 5.35
N HIS A 527 40.33 21.89 5.80
CA HIS A 527 39.95 21.24 7.06
C HIS A 527 41.14 20.56 7.76
N GLN A 528 41.18 20.59 9.09
CA GLN A 528 42.33 20.05 9.84
C GLN A 528 42.44 18.53 9.83
N SER A 529 41.30 17.86 9.77
CA SER A 529 41.21 16.39 9.69
C SER A 529 40.98 15.91 8.26
N GLU A 530 41.37 16.69 7.25
CA GLU A 530 41.18 16.40 5.82
C GLU A 530 41.51 14.94 5.46
N HIS A 531 42.70 14.46 5.83
CA HIS A 531 43.14 13.11 5.49
C HIS A 531 42.25 12.02 6.13
N ALA A 532 41.83 12.22 7.38
CA ALA A 532 40.96 11.27 8.08
C ALA A 532 39.54 11.27 7.48
N LEU A 533 38.99 12.44 7.16
CA LEU A 533 37.68 12.58 6.52
C LEU A 533 37.66 11.95 5.13
N ASN A 534 38.65 12.26 4.29
CA ASN A 534 38.75 11.69 2.94
C ASN A 534 38.88 10.16 2.98
N LYS A 535 39.58 9.61 3.99
CA LYS A 535 39.63 8.16 4.20
C LYS A 535 38.27 7.60 4.61
N GLN A 536 37.57 8.25 5.54
CA GLN A 536 36.26 7.81 6.03
C GLN A 536 35.18 7.84 4.95
N LEU A 537 35.12 8.91 4.17
CA LEU A 537 34.08 9.14 3.16
C LEU A 537 34.22 8.24 1.92
N ASN A 538 35.39 7.64 1.69
CA ASN A 538 35.65 6.75 0.56
C ASN A 538 35.87 5.28 0.98
N ASP A 539 35.73 4.98 2.27
CA ASP A 539 35.73 3.63 2.81
C ASP A 539 34.31 3.06 2.72
N LYS A 540 34.10 2.13 1.79
CA LYS A 540 32.76 1.58 1.49
C LYS A 540 32.11 0.91 2.69
N GLU A 541 32.89 0.13 3.46
CA GLU A 541 32.39 -0.57 4.64
C GLU A 541 31.99 0.42 5.73
N ARG A 542 32.80 1.47 5.91
CA ARG A 542 32.51 2.49 6.91
C ARG A 542 31.32 3.35 6.55
N VAL A 543 31.15 3.68 5.26
CA VAL A 543 29.96 4.39 4.78
C VAL A 543 28.72 3.51 4.94
N ALA A 544 28.79 2.22 4.58
CA ALA A 544 27.69 1.29 4.78
C ALA A 544 27.30 1.18 6.26
N ALA A 545 28.28 0.99 7.15
CA ALA A 545 28.05 0.96 8.60
C ALA A 545 27.46 2.28 9.15
N ALA A 546 27.82 3.43 8.55
CA ALA A 546 27.24 4.72 8.92
C ALA A 546 25.78 4.84 8.47
N LEU A 547 25.39 4.24 7.34
CA LEU A 547 24.01 4.22 6.84
C LEU A 547 23.12 3.21 7.59
N GLU A 548 23.73 2.20 8.21
CA GLU A 548 23.04 1.28 9.12
C GLU A 548 22.79 1.89 10.51
N ASN A 549 23.44 3.01 10.84
CA ASN A 549 23.24 3.71 12.11
C ASN A 549 22.02 4.65 12.04
N PRO A 550 20.93 4.38 12.80
CA PRO A 550 19.69 5.15 12.69
C PRO A 550 19.83 6.64 13.01
N ALA A 551 20.70 7.00 13.97
CA ALA A 551 20.90 8.39 14.37
C ALA A 551 21.68 9.19 13.31
N LEU A 552 22.62 8.54 12.61
CA LEU A 552 23.32 9.17 11.49
C LEU A 552 22.39 9.31 10.28
N LEU A 553 21.57 8.29 10.02
CA LEU A 553 20.62 8.29 8.91
C LEU A 553 19.57 9.41 9.04
N GLU A 554 19.04 9.64 10.25
CA GLU A 554 18.08 10.74 10.50
C GLU A 554 18.67 12.11 10.13
N VAL A 555 19.91 12.38 10.54
CA VAL A 555 20.60 13.64 10.21
C VAL A 555 20.86 13.75 8.70
N LEU A 556 21.20 12.63 8.04
CA LEU A 556 21.42 12.61 6.60
C LEU A 556 20.13 12.87 5.82
N GLU A 557 19.01 12.24 6.18
CA GLU A 557 17.71 12.47 5.52
C GLU A 557 17.22 13.91 5.72
N GLN A 558 17.47 14.50 6.89
CA GLN A 558 17.20 15.92 7.12
C GLN A 558 18.01 16.83 6.17
N CYS A 559 19.28 16.52 5.92
CA CYS A 559 20.11 17.27 4.96
C CYS A 559 19.63 17.07 3.51
N LEU A 560 19.02 15.93 3.18
CA LEU A 560 18.53 15.61 1.83
C LEU A 560 17.08 16.06 1.56
N SER A 561 16.34 16.47 2.59
CA SER A 561 14.91 16.83 2.51
C SER A 561 14.56 17.98 1.57
N THR A 562 15.52 18.88 1.29
CA THR A 562 15.35 20.06 0.43
C THR A 562 15.80 19.82 -1.02
N VAL A 563 16.27 18.61 -1.33
CA VAL A 563 16.80 18.29 -2.64
C VAL A 563 15.68 18.16 -3.67
N GLY A 564 15.77 18.95 -4.75
CA GLY A 564 14.74 19.04 -5.79
C GLY A 564 13.73 20.18 -5.61
N GLN A 565 13.63 20.79 -4.42
CA GLN A 565 12.66 21.86 -4.14
C GLN A 565 13.09 23.25 -4.67
N ILE A 566 14.36 23.45 -5.02
CA ILE A 566 14.92 24.77 -5.38
C ILE A 566 14.94 25.01 -6.91
N ALA A 567 14.62 24.01 -7.74
CA ALA A 567 14.59 24.17 -9.19
C ALA A 567 13.47 25.10 -9.68
N ASP A 568 12.36 25.24 -8.93
CA ASP A 568 11.20 26.05 -9.35
C ASP A 568 11.21 27.51 -8.85
N ALA A 569 12.15 27.88 -7.97
CA ALA A 569 12.18 29.23 -7.41
C ALA A 569 12.95 30.26 -8.28
N ALA A 570 13.62 29.83 -9.35
CA ALA A 570 14.40 30.70 -10.24
C ALA A 570 13.70 31.00 -11.59
N ALA A 571 12.45 30.57 -11.78
CA ALA A 571 11.65 30.82 -12.98
C ALA A 571 10.48 31.81 -12.77
N LEU A 572 10.64 32.78 -11.85
CA LEU A 572 9.74 33.92 -11.65
C LEU A 572 10.45 35.27 -11.85
#